data_AF-A0AAX4JS49-F1
#
_entry.id   AF-A0AAX4JS49-F1
#
_cell.length_a   1.000
_cell.length_b   1.000
_cell.length_c   1.000
_cell.angle_alpha   90.00
_cell.angle_beta   90.00
_cell.angle_gamma   90.00
#
_symmetry.space_group_name_H-M   'P 1'
#
loop_
_entity.id
_entity.type
_entity.pdbx_description
1 polymer ?
#
loop_
_entity_poly.entity_id
_entity_poly.type
_entity_poly.pdbx_seq_one_letter_code
_entity_poly.pdbx_strand_id
1 'polypeptide(L)'
;MLIFSFFKTLTDQVITVELKNDLSITGTLKSVDQFLNIRLDGISVEDPERHPHMLAVKNCFIRGSVVRYVRMAARSVDTTLLEDATRREAKEAKK
;
A
#
# COMPACT_ATOMS: atom_id res chain seq x y z
N MET A 1 -7.94 -13.49 -4.14
CA MET A 1 -7.99 -12.14 -3.52
C MET A 1 -6.80 -11.94 -2.55
N LEU A 2 -5.66 -12.58 -2.82
CA LEU A 2 -4.50 -12.65 -1.93
C LEU A 2 -4.01 -11.27 -1.50
N ILE A 3 -3.76 -10.39 -2.46
CA ILE A 3 -3.12 -9.09 -2.23
C ILE A 3 -4.02 -8.16 -1.42
N PHE A 4 -5.33 -8.23 -1.62
CA PHE A 4 -6.30 -7.51 -0.79
C PHE A 4 -6.25 -7.98 0.67
N SER A 5 -6.29 -9.30 0.90
CA SER A 5 -6.18 -9.86 2.24
C SER A 5 -4.85 -9.53 2.90
N PHE A 6 -3.76 -9.55 2.14
CA PHE A 6 -2.43 -9.17 2.61
C PHE A 6 -2.39 -7.70 3.07
N PHE A 7 -2.90 -6.75 2.29
CA PHE A 7 -2.90 -5.35 2.73
C PHE A 7 -3.79 -5.11 3.95
N LYS A 8 -4.83 -5.92 4.18
CA LYS A 8 -5.59 -5.86 5.43
C LYS A 8 -4.77 -6.26 6.66
N THR A 9 -3.79 -7.15 6.52
CA THR A 9 -2.91 -7.49 7.66
C THR A 9 -1.95 -6.35 8.00
N LEU A 10 -1.78 -5.39 7.10
CA LEU A 10 -0.94 -4.21 7.26
C LEU A 10 -1.70 -2.97 7.75
N THR A 11 -2.99 -3.09 8.07
CA THR A 11 -3.75 -1.97 8.64
C THR A 11 -3.09 -1.45 9.93
N ASP A 12 -3.07 -0.13 10.08
CA ASP A 12 -2.37 0.63 11.11
C ASP A 12 -0.84 0.55 11.11
N GLN A 13 -0.23 -0.03 10.06
CA GLN A 13 1.22 0.04 9.83
C GLN A 13 1.59 1.27 9.00
N VAL A 14 2.83 1.76 9.20
CA VAL A 14 3.40 2.81 8.36
C VAL A 14 3.93 2.19 7.08
N ILE A 15 3.47 2.71 5.95
CA ILE A 15 3.89 2.29 4.61
C ILE A 15 4.26 3.51 3.78
N THR A 16 5.06 3.30 2.73
CA THR A 16 5.36 4.32 1.74
C THR A 16 4.85 3.88 0.38
N VAL A 17 3.98 4.68 -0.22
CA VAL A 17 3.37 4.42 -1.52
C VAL A 17 4.05 5.30 -2.57
N GLU A 18 4.67 4.65 -3.56
CA GLU A 18 5.22 5.32 -4.73
C GLU A 18 4.22 5.21 -5.88
N LEU A 19 3.89 6.36 -6.47
CA LEU A 19 2.95 6.47 -7.57
C LEU A 19 3.67 6.40 -8.93
N LYS A 20 2.92 6.11 -9.98
CA LYS A 20 3.43 6.04 -11.37
C LYS A 20 3.99 7.37 -11.90
N ASN A 21 3.72 8.49 -11.23
CA ASN A 21 4.28 9.82 -11.53
C ASN A 21 5.45 10.18 -10.60
N ASP A 22 6.06 9.19 -9.95
CA ASP A 22 7.23 9.31 -9.07
C ASP A 22 6.96 10.05 -7.75
N LEU A 23 5.70 10.38 -7.44
CA LEU A 23 5.34 10.91 -6.13
C LEU A 23 5.40 9.80 -5.08
N SER A 24 6.15 10.03 -4.01
CA SER A 24 6.33 9.10 -2.89
C SER A 24 5.69 9.67 -1.61
N ILE A 25 4.72 8.93 -1.06
CA ILE A 25 3.91 9.35 0.09
C ILE A 25 4.05 8.31 1.20
N THR A 26 4.56 8.73 2.35
CA THR A 26 4.62 7.90 3.57
C THR A 26 3.43 8.23 4.47
N GLY A 27 2.78 7.22 5.04
CA GLY A 27 1.67 7.42 5.97
C GLY A 27 1.22 6.12 6.63
N THR A 28 0.23 6.23 7.51
CA THR A 28 -0.36 5.06 8.20
C THR A 28 -1.49 4.48 7.37
N LEU A 29 -1.41 3.19 7.01
CA LEU A 29 -2.45 2.51 6.24
C LEU A 29 -3.74 2.36 7.06
N LYS A 30 -4.82 3.03 6.66
CA LYS A 30 -6.11 2.95 7.34
C LYS A 30 -7.09 1.97 6.74
N SER A 31 -7.13 1.89 5.42
CA SER A 31 -8.04 0.96 4.75
C SER A 31 -7.54 0.64 3.35
N VAL A 32 -7.87 -0.56 2.90
CA VAL A 32 -7.71 -1.02 1.52
C VAL A 32 -9.02 -1.63 1.03
N ASP A 33 -9.33 -1.49 -0.26
CA ASP A 33 -10.49 -2.14 -0.89
C ASP A 33 -10.08 -3.20 -1.92
N GLN A 34 -11.07 -3.84 -2.55
CA GLN A 34 -10.85 -4.91 -3.53
C GLN A 34 -10.10 -4.46 -4.80
N PHE A 35 -10.09 -3.15 -5.11
CA PHE A 35 -9.34 -2.58 -6.22
C PHE A 35 -7.96 -2.09 -5.79
N LEU A 36 -7.56 -2.40 -4.55
CA LEU A 36 -6.32 -1.97 -3.92
C LEU A 36 -6.22 -0.44 -3.84
N ASN A 37 -7.36 0.26 -3.75
CA ASN A 37 -7.34 1.68 -3.38
C ASN A 37 -6.90 1.78 -1.91
N ILE A 38 -6.04 2.74 -1.62
CA ILE A 38 -5.37 2.88 -0.32
C ILE A 38 -5.79 4.20 0.34
N ARG A 39 -6.19 4.14 1.61
CA ARG A 39 -6.33 5.32 2.48
C ARG A 39 -5.15 5.40 3.43
N LEU A 40 -4.45 6.52 3.40
CA LEU A 40 -3.38 6.85 4.35
C LEU A 40 -3.80 8.02 5.25
N ASP A 41 -3.46 7.93 6.52
CA ASP A 41 -3.56 9.03 7.49
C ASP A 41 -2.18 9.48 7.95
N GLY A 42 -2.08 10.76 8.33
CA GLY A 42 -0.84 11.35 8.85
C GLY A 42 0.29 11.31 7.84
N ILE A 43 0.01 11.75 6.60
CA ILE A 43 0.94 11.60 5.49
C ILE A 43 2.09 12.61 5.53
N SER A 44 3.21 12.20 4.93
CA SER A 44 4.36 13.04 4.61
C SER A 44 4.88 12.68 3.22
N VAL A 45 5.30 13.68 2.46
CA VAL A 45 5.86 13.52 1.12
C VAL A 45 7.38 13.60 1.21
N GLU A 46 8.09 12.69 0.55
CA GLU A 46 9.57 12.67 0.59
C GLU A 46 10.20 13.90 -0.08
N ASP A 47 9.62 14.38 -1.19
CA ASP A 47 10.08 15.57 -1.94
C ASP A 47 9.06 16.73 -1.85
N PRO A 48 8.95 17.44 -0.71
CA PRO A 48 7.96 18.50 -0.53
C PRO A 48 8.19 19.71 -1.46
N GLU A 49 9.44 20.00 -1.84
CA GLU A 49 9.76 21.13 -2.73
C GLU A 49 9.23 20.93 -4.15
N ARG A 50 9.23 19.68 -4.64
CA ARG A 50 8.68 19.33 -5.96
C ARG A 50 7.16 19.22 -5.94
N HIS A 51 6.58 18.96 -4.76
CA HIS A 51 5.14 18.75 -4.58
C HIS A 51 4.55 19.62 -3.45
N PRO A 52 4.66 20.96 -3.54
CA PRO A 52 4.24 21.86 -2.45
C PRO A 52 2.74 21.79 -2.16
N HIS A 53 1.92 21.40 -3.15
CA HIS A 53 0.48 21.20 -3.00
C HIS A 53 0.11 20.11 -1.99
N MET A 54 1.02 19.19 -1.67
CA MET A 54 0.77 18.11 -0.71
C MET A 54 1.02 18.52 0.74
N LEU A 55 1.69 19.64 1.00
CA LEU A 55 2.09 20.06 2.35
C LEU A 55 0.90 20.29 3.31
N ALA A 56 -0.25 20.71 2.78
CA ALA A 56 -1.45 20.92 3.57
C ALA A 56 -2.28 19.64 3.78
N VAL A 57 -1.97 18.56 3.06
CA VAL A 57 -2.76 17.33 3.04
C VAL A 57 -2.30 16.43 4.17
N LYS A 58 -3.20 16.14 5.12
CA LYS A 58 -2.91 15.24 6.25
C LYS A 58 -3.27 13.79 5.96
N ASN A 59 -4.33 13.56 5.18
CA ASN A 59 -4.83 12.24 4.86
C ASN A 59 -5.08 12.18 3.35
N CYS A 60 -4.81 11.04 2.71
CA CYS A 60 -5.05 10.88 1.27
C CYS A 60 -5.75 9.56 0.93
N PHE A 61 -6.55 9.60 -0.12
CA PHE A 61 -7.09 8.43 -0.79
C PHE A 61 -6.38 8.28 -2.15
N ILE A 62 -5.78 7.12 -2.37
CA ILE A 62 -4.99 6.82 -3.56
C ILE A 62 -5.71 5.72 -4.34
N ARG A 63 -5.96 5.98 -5.62
CA ARG A 63 -6.52 4.98 -6.53
C ARG A 63 -5.49 3.89 -6.81
N GLY A 64 -5.84 2.62 -6.62
CA GLY A 64 -4.91 1.49 -6.74
C GLY A 64 -4.22 1.42 -8.12
N SER A 65 -4.91 1.83 -9.18
CA SER A 65 -4.36 1.83 -10.54
C SER A 65 -3.20 2.80 -10.79
N VAL A 66 -3.00 3.81 -9.92
CA VAL A 66 -1.89 4.78 -10.04
C VAL A 66 -0.69 4.42 -9.17
N VAL A 67 -0.81 3.39 -8.32
CA VAL A 67 0.30 2.90 -7.49
C VAL A 67 1.31 2.15 -8.36
N ARG A 68 2.60 2.40 -8.13
CA ARG A 68 3.71 1.64 -8.72
C ARG A 68 4.29 0.68 -7.69
N TYR A 69 4.67 1.19 -6.52
CA TYR A 69 5.25 0.40 -5.44
C TYR A 69 4.65 0.74 -4.08
N VAL A 70 4.65 -0.25 -3.18
CA VAL A 70 4.37 -0.04 -1.76
C VAL A 70 5.54 -0.62 -0.97
N ARG A 71 6.26 0.25 -0.27
CA ARG A 71 7.37 -0.09 0.63
C ARG A 71 6.83 -0.24 2.05
N MET A 72 7.33 -1.26 2.75
CA MET A 72 6.92 -1.59 4.12
C MET A 72 8.10 -2.21 4.86
N ALA A 73 8.03 -2.25 6.19
CA ALA A 73 9.07 -2.88 6.99
C ALA A 73 9.04 -4.41 6.82
N ALA A 74 10.19 -5.06 6.65
CA ALA A 74 10.25 -6.52 6.51
C ALA A 74 9.57 -7.26 7.69
N ARG A 75 9.67 -6.70 8.91
CA ARG A 75 9.05 -7.26 10.12
C ARG A 75 7.51 -7.27 10.11
N SER A 76 6.86 -6.47 9.26
CA SER A 76 5.40 -6.46 9.15
C SER A 76 4.88 -7.53 8.19
N VAL A 77 5.76 -8.35 7.61
CA VAL A 77 5.43 -9.36 6.60
C VAL A 77 5.90 -10.73 7.08
N ASP A 78 4.96 -11.65 7.28
CA ASP A 78 5.27 -13.07 7.39
C ASP A 78 5.39 -13.67 5.98
N THR A 79 6.63 -13.88 5.54
CA THR A 79 6.91 -14.40 4.20
C THR A 79 6.45 -15.86 4.04
N THR A 80 6.50 -16.66 5.11
CA THR A 80 6.09 -18.07 5.05
C THR A 80 4.59 -18.19 4.79
N LEU A 81 3.79 -17.37 5.49
CA LEU A 81 2.35 -17.29 5.27
C LEU A 81 2.02 -16.77 3.87
N LEU A 82 2.72 -15.73 3.41
CA LEU A 82 2.50 -15.15 2.08
C LEU A 82 2.81 -16.14 0.96
N GLU A 83 3.91 -16.87 1.06
CA GLU A 83 4.27 -17.92 0.10
C GLU A 83 3.22 -19.04 0.04
N ASP A 84 2.77 -19.53 1.19
CA ASP A 84 1.75 -20.58 1.26
C ASP A 84 0.41 -20.11 0.68
N ALA A 85 -0.02 -18.89 1.02
CA ALA A 85 -1.23 -18.30 0.49
C ALA A 85 -1.13 -18.09 -1.04
N THR A 86 0.04 -17.72 -1.55
CA THR A 86 0.31 -17.62 -3.01
C THR A 86 0.19 -18.98 -3.70
N ARG A 87 0.78 -20.04 -3.12
CA ARG A 87 0.68 -21.41 -3.66
C ARG A 87 -0.77 -21.90 -3.71
N ARG A 88 -1.59 -21.57 -2.71
CA ARG A 88 -3.02 -21.93 -2.67
C ARG A 88 -3.82 -21.16 -3.73
N GLU A 89 -3.68 -19.84 -3.79
CA GLU A 89 -4.40 -19.01 -4.78
C GLU A 89 -4.03 -19.40 -6.22
N ALA A 90 -2.77 -19.73 -6.49
CA ALA A 90 -2.35 -20.19 -7.82
C ALA A 90 -2.94 -21.56 -8.23
N LYS A 91 -3.28 -22.43 -7.27
CA LYS A 91 -3.98 -23.69 -7.55
C LYS A 91 -5.46 -23.43 -7.84
N GLU A 92 -6.07 -22.53 -7.08
CA GLU A 92 -7.48 -22.14 -7.26
C GLU A 92 -7.71 -21.40 -8.58
N ALA A 93 -6.79 -20.52 -9.00
CA ALA A 93 -6.90 -19.79 -10.26
C ALA A 93 -6.78 -20.66 -11.53
N LYS A 94 -6.28 -21.89 -11.39
CA LYS A 94 -6.18 -22.86 -12.49
C LYS A 94 -7.43 -23.74 -12.63
N LYS A 95 -8.35 -23.66 -11.67
CA LYS A 95 -9.61 -24.40 -11.67
C LYS A 95 -10.70 -23.56 -12.31
#